data_AF-A0A7M3MFY9-F1
#
_entry.id   AF-A0A7M3MFY9-F1
#
_cell.length_a   1.000
_cell.length_b   1.000
_cell.length_c   1.000
_cell.angle_alpha   90.00
_cell.angle_beta   90.00
_cell.angle_gamma   90.00
#
_symmetry.space_group_name_H-M   'P 1'
#
loop_
_entity.id
_entity.type
_entity.pdbx_description
1 polymer ?
#
loop_
_entity_poly.entity_id
_entity_poly.type
_entity_poly.pdbx_seq_one_letter_code
_entity_poly.pdbx_strand_id
1 'polypeptide(L)'
;MKNRIFLALISICAALSLSTGCDTNRNVGKNPDATGLLGEENAAVMPGEKGPLLPPEYIADEFPNKIVYSTRHDVDIAALREDCRIRGGAFNECGSPCADGAICIKMCAFTCEFR
;
A
#
# COMPACT_ATOMS: atom_id res chain seq x y z
N MET A 1 54.88 7.18 -27.11
CA MET A 1 53.67 7.69 -27.79
C MET A 1 53.02 8.72 -26.87
N LYS A 2 52.69 9.88 -27.42
CA LYS A 2 52.41 11.15 -26.73
C LYS A 2 50.90 11.31 -26.53
N ASN A 3 50.55 12.10 -25.51
CA ASN A 3 49.30 12.83 -25.28
C ASN A 3 48.19 12.22 -24.41
N ARG A 4 48.07 12.88 -23.24
CA ARG A 4 46.87 13.09 -22.42
C ARG A 4 45.97 14.17 -23.08
N ILE A 5 44.73 14.30 -22.57
CA ILE A 5 43.85 15.51 -22.48
C ILE A 5 42.53 15.43 -23.28
N PHE A 6 41.49 16.04 -22.68
CA PHE A 6 40.07 16.24 -23.04
C PHE A 6 39.13 15.13 -22.55
N LEU A 7 38.44 15.22 -21.40
CA LEU A 7 37.73 16.31 -20.70
C LEU A 7 36.51 16.83 -21.47
N ALA A 8 35.36 16.74 -20.79
CA ALA A 8 34.09 17.46 -21.00
C ALA A 8 33.12 16.97 -22.08
N LEU A 9 32.08 16.22 -21.68
CA LEU A 9 30.72 16.34 -22.22
C LEU A 9 29.68 16.04 -21.12
N ILE A 10 29.60 16.92 -20.11
CA ILE A 10 28.36 17.08 -19.32
C ILE A 10 27.48 18.02 -20.14
N SER A 11 26.67 17.44 -21.02
CA SER A 11 25.71 18.16 -21.86
C SER A 11 24.36 18.24 -21.16
N ILE A 12 24.19 19.31 -20.39
CA ILE A 12 23.02 20.22 -20.38
C ILE A 12 21.72 19.58 -20.92
N CYS A 13 20.82 19.19 -20.03
CA CYS A 13 19.39 19.09 -20.30
C CYS A 13 18.66 20.02 -19.33
N ALA A 14 18.68 21.31 -19.66
CA ALA A 14 17.86 22.32 -19.02
C ALA A 14 17.31 23.24 -20.11
N ALA A 15 16.17 22.88 -20.69
CA ALA A 15 15.29 23.86 -21.33
C ALA A 15 13.89 23.29 -21.62
N LEU A 16 12.89 24.04 -21.14
CA LEU A 16 11.61 24.33 -21.81
C LEU A 16 10.51 23.26 -21.83
N SER A 17 9.56 23.43 -20.91
CA SER A 17 8.13 23.36 -21.25
C SER A 17 7.38 24.41 -20.43
N LEU A 18 7.25 25.61 -21.00
CA LEU A 18 6.19 26.55 -20.63
C LEU A 18 4.86 25.96 -21.15
N SER A 19 3.89 25.76 -20.28
CA SER A 19 2.49 25.89 -20.68
C SER A 19 1.77 26.75 -19.65
N THR A 20 1.25 27.85 -20.17
CA THR A 20 0.32 28.78 -19.54
C THR A 20 -1.01 28.10 -19.28
N GLY A 21 -1.50 28.17 -18.04
CA GLY A 21 -2.87 27.81 -17.67
C GLY A 21 -3.33 28.70 -16.53
N CYS A 22 -4.03 29.78 -16.88
CA CYS A 22 -4.84 30.55 -15.93
C CYS A 22 -6.07 29.72 -15.58
N ASP A 23 -6.30 29.42 -14.29
CA ASP A 23 -7.64 29.11 -13.80
C ASP A 23 -7.83 29.75 -12.42
N THR A 24 -8.53 30.88 -12.43
CA THR A 24 -9.18 31.45 -11.26
C THR A 24 -10.37 30.57 -10.90
N ASN A 25 -10.25 29.72 -9.88
CA ASN A 25 -11.44 29.13 -9.24
C ASN A 25 -11.68 29.76 -7.87
N ARG A 26 -12.43 30.85 -7.93
CA ARG A 26 -13.10 31.49 -6.80
C ARG A 26 -14.47 30.83 -6.67
N ASN A 27 -14.68 30.01 -5.65
CA ASN A 27 -16.03 29.70 -5.17
C ASN A 27 -16.11 29.84 -3.65
N VAL A 28 -16.77 30.93 -3.27
CA VAL A 28 -17.25 31.29 -1.94
C VAL A 28 -18.70 30.80 -1.84
N GLY A 29 -19.09 30.25 -0.68
CA GLY A 29 -20.49 29.98 -0.29
C GLY A 29 -20.72 28.47 -0.12
N LYS A 30 -20.64 27.89 1.08
CA LYS A 30 -21.54 28.03 2.24
C LYS A 30 -22.98 27.64 1.89
N ASN A 31 -23.32 26.37 2.10
CA ASN A 31 -24.68 25.94 2.37
C ASN A 31 -24.65 24.89 3.49
N PRO A 32 -25.15 25.20 4.70
CA PRO A 32 -25.29 24.25 5.79
C PRO A 32 -26.75 23.81 5.89
N ASP A 33 -27.11 22.63 5.38
CA ASP A 33 -28.37 21.97 5.75
C ASP A 33 -28.30 20.48 5.40
N ALA A 34 -27.95 19.67 6.40
CA ALA A 34 -28.31 18.26 6.47
C ALA A 34 -28.43 17.88 7.94
N THR A 35 -29.58 18.18 8.52
CA THR A 35 -30.05 17.53 9.75
C THR A 35 -30.36 16.07 9.41
N GLY A 36 -29.56 15.16 9.96
CA GLY A 36 -29.78 13.72 9.94
C GLY A 36 -29.36 13.13 11.26
N LEU A 37 -30.28 13.12 12.22
CA LEU A 37 -30.18 12.37 13.46
C LEU A 37 -30.34 10.88 13.16
N LEU A 38 -29.27 10.12 13.24
CA LEU A 38 -29.22 8.80 13.86
C LEU A 38 -27.83 8.67 14.47
N GLY A 39 -27.79 8.47 15.79
CA GLY A 39 -26.53 8.31 16.50
C GLY A 39 -25.88 7.00 16.12
N GLU A 40 -24.56 7.01 16.01
CA GLU A 40 -23.71 5.89 16.40
C GLU A 40 -22.29 6.46 16.51
N GLU A 41 -21.71 6.20 17.68
CA GLU A 41 -20.34 6.48 18.11
C GLU A 41 -19.41 7.29 17.19
N ASN A 42 -19.09 8.50 17.64
CA ASN A 42 -17.88 9.19 17.22
C ASN A 42 -16.66 8.37 17.69
N ALA A 43 -16.27 7.35 16.93
CA ALA A 43 -14.90 6.86 16.94
C ALA A 43 -14.04 7.99 16.36
N ALA A 44 -13.56 8.84 17.26
CA ALA A 44 -12.50 9.78 16.97
C ALA A 44 -11.33 8.98 16.37
N VAL A 45 -11.18 9.06 15.05
CA VAL A 45 -9.99 8.59 14.34
C VAL A 45 -8.83 9.44 14.87
N MET A 46 -8.10 8.87 15.84
CA MET A 46 -6.82 9.41 16.30
C MET A 46 -5.81 9.19 15.17
N PRO A 47 -5.29 10.25 14.54
CA PRO A 47 -4.25 10.09 13.53
C PRO A 47 -2.94 9.80 14.26
N GLY A 48 -2.55 8.52 14.36
CA GLY A 48 -1.19 8.19 14.81
C GLY A 48 -0.93 6.82 15.43
N GLU A 49 -1.93 6.00 15.74
CA GLU A 49 -1.65 4.62 16.15
C GLU A 49 -1.53 3.75 14.90
N LYS A 50 -0.40 3.03 14.79
CA LYS A 50 -0.33 1.86 13.92
C LYS A 50 -1.54 1.00 14.32
N GLY A 51 -2.48 0.80 13.39
CA GLY A 51 -3.71 0.07 13.67
C GLY A 51 -3.39 -1.26 14.35
N PRO A 52 -4.28 -1.76 15.23
CA PRO A 52 -4.05 -3.02 15.90
C PRO A 52 -3.77 -4.09 14.84
N LEU A 53 -2.64 -4.79 14.99
CA LEU A 53 -2.34 -5.96 14.17
C LEU A 53 -3.53 -6.90 14.22
N LEU A 54 -3.80 -7.57 13.11
CA LEU A 54 -4.87 -8.54 13.07
C LEU A 54 -4.63 -9.62 14.13
N PRO A 55 -5.69 -10.03 14.84
CA PRO A 55 -5.57 -11.08 15.83
C PRO A 55 -5.26 -12.43 15.15
N PRO A 56 -4.64 -13.38 15.86
CA PRO A 56 -3.99 -14.56 15.28
C PRO A 56 -4.95 -15.52 14.55
N GLU A 57 -6.26 -15.44 14.81
CA GLU A 57 -7.27 -16.22 14.09
C GLU A 57 -7.34 -15.89 12.58
N TYR A 58 -6.77 -14.77 12.15
CA TYR A 58 -6.66 -14.39 10.74
C TYR A 58 -5.37 -14.89 10.08
N ILE A 59 -4.52 -15.58 10.82
CA ILE A 59 -3.26 -16.17 10.33
C ILE A 59 -3.44 -17.68 10.23
N ALA A 60 -3.45 -18.19 9.01
CA ALA A 60 -3.54 -19.62 8.74
C ALA A 60 -2.19 -20.33 8.92
N ASP A 61 -1.09 -19.69 8.51
CA ASP A 61 0.26 -20.24 8.67
C ASP A 61 1.33 -19.13 8.65
N GLU A 62 2.50 -19.42 9.22
CA GLU A 62 3.66 -18.52 9.23
C GLU A 62 4.93 -19.24 8.80
N PHE A 63 5.64 -18.62 7.85
CA PHE A 63 6.93 -19.09 7.33
C PHE A 63 7.99 -18.00 7.53
N PRO A 64 9.28 -18.35 7.49
CA PRO A 64 10.36 -17.37 7.68
C PRO A 64 10.28 -16.13 6.76
N ASN A 65 9.72 -16.29 5.56
CA ASN A 65 9.65 -15.25 4.53
C ASN A 65 8.22 -14.83 4.17
N LYS A 66 7.18 -15.38 4.82
CA LYS A 66 5.80 -14.95 4.57
C LYS A 66 4.81 -15.37 5.65
N ILE A 67 3.69 -14.67 5.71
CA ILE A 67 2.49 -15.05 6.46
C ILE A 67 1.41 -15.46 5.46
N VAL A 68 0.67 -16.52 5.76
CA VAL A 68 -0.53 -16.93 5.02
C VAL A 68 -1.74 -16.56 5.87
N TYR A 69 -2.59 -15.66 5.39
CA TYR A 69 -3.77 -15.23 6.13
C TYR A 69 -4.93 -16.21 5.95
N SER A 70 -5.40 -16.38 4.71
CA SER A 70 -6.60 -17.17 4.43
C SER A 70 -6.69 -17.52 2.95
N THR A 71 -7.35 -18.64 2.63
CA THR A 71 -7.76 -19.03 1.27
C THR A 71 -9.23 -18.69 1.00
N ARG A 72 -9.94 -18.14 1.98
CA ARG A 72 -11.36 -17.79 1.86
C ARG A 72 -11.52 -16.38 1.29
N HIS A 73 -12.54 -16.19 0.47
CA HIS A 73 -12.85 -14.89 -0.16
C HIS A 73 -13.81 -14.02 0.66
N ASP A 74 -14.34 -14.52 1.78
CA ASP A 74 -15.29 -13.83 2.67
C ASP A 74 -14.60 -13.07 3.82
N VAL A 75 -13.35 -12.65 3.62
CA VAL A 75 -12.51 -11.97 4.61
C VAL A 75 -12.40 -10.48 4.32
N ASP A 76 -12.11 -9.69 5.35
CA ASP A 76 -11.80 -8.27 5.18
C ASP A 76 -10.39 -8.08 4.60
N ILE A 77 -10.31 -8.02 3.26
CA ILE A 77 -9.07 -7.85 2.51
C ILE A 77 -8.35 -6.54 2.90
N ALA A 78 -9.10 -5.48 3.23
CA ALA A 78 -8.50 -4.19 3.59
C ALA A 78 -7.73 -4.33 4.91
N ALA A 79 -8.29 -5.04 5.88
CA ALA A 79 -7.62 -5.33 7.14
C ALA A 79 -6.37 -6.21 6.95
N LEU A 80 -6.44 -7.26 6.10
CA LEU A 80 -5.27 -8.11 5.79
C LEU A 80 -4.13 -7.31 5.13
N ARG A 81 -4.50 -6.42 4.21
CA ARG A 81 -3.55 -5.56 3.49
C ARG A 81 -2.88 -4.57 4.44
N GLU A 82 -3.65 -3.97 5.34
CA GLU A 82 -3.13 -3.03 6.33
C GLU A 82 -2.22 -3.71 7.36
N ASP A 83 -2.60 -4.88 7.87
CA ASP A 83 -1.74 -5.70 8.74
C ASP A 83 -0.40 -6.04 8.04
N CYS A 84 -0.46 -6.49 6.78
CA CYS A 84 0.75 -6.77 6.02
C CYS A 84 1.65 -5.53 5.85
N ARG A 85 1.05 -4.36 5.59
CA ARG A 85 1.75 -3.08 5.48
C ARG A 85 2.42 -2.70 6.80
N ILE A 86 1.73 -2.88 7.93
CA ILE A 86 2.27 -2.60 9.27
C ILE A 86 3.46 -3.51 9.59
N ARG A 87 3.40 -4.79 9.16
CA ARG A 87 4.50 -5.76 9.29
C ARG A 87 5.67 -5.51 8.33
N GLY A 88 5.53 -4.58 7.38
CA GLY A 88 6.57 -4.24 6.41
C GLY A 88 6.71 -5.24 5.26
N GLY A 89 5.70 -6.08 5.02
CA GLY A 89 5.68 -7.02 3.90
C GLY A 89 4.97 -6.49 2.66
N ALA A 90 4.97 -7.31 1.62
CA ALA A 90 4.21 -7.09 0.38
C ALA A 90 2.97 -7.98 0.36
N PHE A 91 1.79 -7.35 0.31
CA PHE A 91 0.53 -8.08 0.26
C PHE A 91 0.30 -8.70 -1.12
N ASN A 92 -0.04 -9.99 -1.16
CA ASN A 92 -0.32 -10.74 -2.37
C ASN A 92 -1.70 -11.43 -2.25
N GLU A 93 -2.58 -11.14 -3.21
CA GLU A 93 -3.96 -11.66 -3.23
C GLU A 93 -4.06 -13.10 -3.75
N CYS A 94 -3.02 -13.59 -4.42
CA CYS A 94 -2.91 -14.97 -4.89
C CYS A 94 -1.47 -15.48 -4.66
N GLY A 95 -1.05 -15.46 -3.40
CA GLY A 95 0.19 -16.07 -2.97
C GLY A 95 0.07 -17.58 -2.76
N SER A 96 1.22 -18.24 -2.66
CA SER A 96 1.29 -19.67 -2.34
C SER A 96 1.07 -19.90 -0.85
N PRO A 97 0.12 -20.76 -0.44
CA PRO A 97 -0.10 -21.10 0.97
C PRO A 97 0.96 -22.04 1.53
N CYS A 98 1.80 -22.64 0.69
CA CYS A 98 2.77 -23.65 1.12
C CYS A 98 4.15 -23.04 1.36
N ALA A 99 4.96 -23.70 2.19
CA ALA A 99 6.38 -23.40 2.32
C ALA A 99 7.11 -23.42 0.97
N ASP A 100 8.18 -22.64 0.86
CA ASP A 100 8.98 -22.58 -0.35
C ASP A 100 9.66 -23.92 -0.63
N GLY A 101 9.59 -24.38 -1.88
CA GLY A 101 10.13 -25.68 -2.32
C GLY A 101 9.27 -26.90 -1.98
N ALA A 102 8.15 -26.74 -1.28
CA ALA A 102 7.23 -27.83 -0.99
C ALA A 102 6.39 -28.22 -2.22
N ILE A 103 6.01 -29.51 -2.32
CA ILE A 103 4.98 -29.95 -3.28
C ILE A 103 3.64 -29.39 -2.80
N CYS A 104 3.08 -28.48 -3.58
CA CYS A 104 1.89 -27.72 -3.19
C CYS A 104 0.79 -27.84 -4.24
N ILE A 105 -0.45 -27.92 -3.78
CA ILE A 105 -1.62 -27.77 -4.65
C ILE A 105 -1.65 -26.33 -5.14
N LYS A 106 -1.86 -26.13 -6.45
CA LYS A 106 -1.99 -24.79 -7.01
C LYS A 106 -3.33 -24.16 -6.61
N MET A 107 -3.31 -23.35 -5.55
CA MET A 107 -4.43 -22.54 -5.10
C MET A 107 -3.94 -21.17 -4.64
N CYS A 108 -4.82 -20.16 -4.71
CA CYS A 108 -4.54 -18.81 -4.21
C CYS A 108 -4.80 -18.72 -2.71
N ALA A 109 -3.91 -18.04 -1.99
CA ALA A 109 -4.14 -17.56 -0.64
C ALA A 109 -3.75 -16.08 -0.54
N PHE A 110 -4.38 -15.35 0.38
CA PHE A 110 -3.89 -14.04 0.78
C PHE A 110 -2.61 -14.23 1.60
N THR A 111 -1.50 -13.66 1.14
CA THR A 111 -0.21 -13.77 1.82
C THR A 111 0.42 -12.39 2.04
N CYS A 112 1.29 -12.31 3.04
CA CYS A 112 2.19 -11.20 3.26
C CYS A 112 3.63 -11.68 3.10
N GLU A 113 4.34 -11.21 2.08
CA GLU A 113 5.69 -11.67 1.75
C GLU A 113 6.76 -10.71 2.28
N PHE A 114 7.77 -11.24 2.94
CA PHE A 114 8.93 -10.50 3.45
C PHE A 114 10.13 -10.74 2.54
N ARG A 115 10.76 -9.67 2.05
CA ARG A 115 11.96 -9.74 1.21
C ARG A 115 13.23 -9.91 2.02
#